data_AF-A0A966SQ75-F1
#
_entry.id   AF-A0A966SQ75-F1
#
_cell.length_a   1.000
_cell.length_b   1.000
_cell.length_c   1.000
_cell.angle_alpha   90.00
_cell.angle_beta   90.00
_cell.angle_gamma   90.00
#
_symmetry.space_group_name_H-M   'P 1'
#
loop_
_entity.id
_entity.type
_entity.pdbx_description
1 polymer ?
#
loop_
_entity_poly.entity_id
_entity_poly.type
_entity_poly.pdbx_seq_one_letter_code
_entity_poly.pdbx_strand_id
1 'polypeptide(L)' 'MPSLFDPLQLGALTLPHRIIMAPLTRCHASEGRVPNELMLKYYVQ' A
#
# COMPACT_ATOMS: atom_id res chain seq x y z
N MET A 1 23.50 -10.90 1.96
CA MET A 1 22.34 -10.65 1.08
C MET A 1 21.29 -9.89 1.89
N PRO A 2 20.54 -8.95 1.30
CA PRO A 2 19.50 -8.22 2.02
C PRO A 2 18.34 -9.15 2.41
N SER A 3 17.77 -8.93 3.60
CA SER A 3 16.57 -9.59 4.11
C SER A 3 15.30 -8.85 3.71
N LEU A 4 14.12 -9.48 3.86
CA LEU A 4 12.83 -8.82 3.60
C LEU A 4 12.54 -7.64 4.53
N PHE A 5 13.14 -7.63 5.73
CA PHE A 5 12.93 -6.61 6.75
C PHE A 5 13.98 -5.49 6.70
N ASP A 6 14.95 -5.58 5.79
CA ASP A 6 15.94 -4.51 5.61
C ASP A 6 15.32 -3.34 4.83
N PRO A 7 15.65 -2.08 5.17
CA PRO A 7 15.22 -0.91 4.42
C PRO A 7 15.56 -0.97 2.93
N LEU A 8 14.78 -0.25 2.13
CA LEU A 8 14.96 -0.12 0.68
C LEU A 8 14.95 1.35 0.25
N GLN A 9 16.01 1.80 -0.40
CA GLN A 9 16.02 3.09 -1.09
C GLN A 9 15.35 2.94 -2.46
N LEU A 10 14.25 3.66 -2.67
CA LEU A 10 13.49 3.72 -3.92
C LEU A 10 13.49 5.16 -4.44
N GLY A 11 14.50 5.51 -5.26
CA GLY A 11 14.69 6.88 -5.74
C GLY A 11 14.93 7.82 -4.56
N ALA A 12 14.04 8.79 -4.34
CA ALA A 12 14.11 9.73 -3.22
C ALA A 12 13.46 9.22 -1.92
N LEU A 13 12.74 8.08 -1.97
CA LEU A 13 12.02 7.53 -0.82
C LEU A 13 12.82 6.41 -0.16
N THR A 14 12.86 6.39 1.17
CA THR A 14 13.37 5.26 1.94
C THR A 14 12.18 4.48 2.50
N LEU A 15 12.00 3.24 2.08
CA LEU A 15 10.98 2.34 2.58
C LEU A 15 11.51 1.54 3.78
N PRO A 16 10.69 1.28 4.81
CA PRO A 16 11.15 0.61 6.03
C PRO A 16 11.50 -0.87 5.82
N HIS A 17 10.96 -1.50 4.78
CA HIS A 17 11.16 -2.91 4.46
C HIS A 17 10.94 -3.18 2.97
N ARG A 18 11.23 -4.42 2.54
CA ARG A 18 11.07 -4.89 1.14
C ARG A 18 9.77 -5.66 0.91
N ILE A 19 8.85 -5.65 1.88
CA ILE A 19 7.50 -6.23 1.78
C ILE A 19 6.57 -5.18 1.14
N ILE A 20 6.01 -5.47 -0.03
CA ILE A 20 5.21 -4.52 -0.82
C ILE A 20 3.78 -5.04 -0.98
N MET A 21 2.79 -4.17 -0.76
CA MET A 21 1.39 -4.48 -1.05
C MET A 21 1.17 -4.44 -2.56
N ALA A 22 0.87 -5.59 -3.17
CA ALA A 22 0.53 -5.68 -4.58
C ALA A 22 -0.75 -4.87 -4.90
N PRO A 23 -0.92 -4.36 -6.14
CA PRO A 23 -2.15 -3.71 -6.54
C PRO A 23 -3.29 -4.74 -6.62
N LEU A 24 -4.39 -4.49 -5.91
CA LEU A 24 -5.53 -5.39 -5.82
C LEU A 24 -6.82 -4.61 -6.10
N THR A 25 -7.53 -4.95 -7.17
CA THR A 25 -8.89 -4.42 -7.42
C THR A 25 -9.85 -5.00 -6.39
N ARG A 26 -10.45 -4.13 -5.57
CA ARG A 26 -11.38 -4.54 -4.48
C ARG A 26 -12.85 -4.23 -4.74
N CYS A 27 -13.15 -3.42 -5.76
CA CYS A 27 -14.52 -2.96 -6.06
C CYS A 27 -15.22 -2.28 -4.87
N HIS A 28 -14.48 -1.54 -4.04
CA HIS A 28 -15.01 -0.87 -2.83
C HIS A 28 -15.41 0.60 -3.04
N ALA A 29 -15.23 1.16 -4.24
CA ALA A 29 -15.56 2.56 -4.50
C ALA A 29 -17.07 2.80 -4.41
N SER A 30 -17.46 3.97 -3.91
CA SER A 30 -18.85 4.43 -3.93
C SER A 30 -19.30 4.79 -5.35
N GLU A 31 -20.58 5.12 -5.50
CA GLU A 31 -21.10 5.70 -6.76
C GLU A 31 -20.26 6.90 -7.21
N GLY A 32 -20.10 7.06 -8.52
CA GLY A 32 -19.21 8.08 -9.09
C GLY A 32 -17.71 7.75 -8.99
N ARG A 33 -17.35 6.52 -8.58
CA ARG A 33 -15.95 6.05 -8.45
C ARG A 33 -15.17 6.79 -7.35
N VAL A 34 -15.88 7.23 -6.31
CA VAL A 34 -15.31 8.00 -5.20
C VAL A 34 -14.84 7.06 -4.08
N PRO A 35 -13.59 7.16 -3.60
CA PRO A 35 -13.13 6.44 -2.42
C PRO A 35 -13.92 6.81 -1.15
N ASN A 36 -14.00 5.90 -0.18
CA ASN A 36 -14.81 6.07 1.03
C ASN A 36 -14.09 5.58 2.31
N GLU A 37 -14.75 5.73 3.46
CA GLU A 37 -14.18 5.37 4.77
C GLU A 37 -13.79 3.89 4.90
N LEU A 38 -14.46 2.99 4.19
CA LEU A 38 -14.10 1.56 4.17
C LEU A 38 -12.72 1.35 3.54
N MET A 39 -12.43 2.04 2.43
CA MET A 39 -11.13 1.97 1.78
C MET A 39 -10.02 2.52 2.67
N LEU A 40 -10.28 3.63 3.39
CA LEU A 40 -9.33 4.17 4.37
C LEU A 40 -9.03 3.14 5.46
N LYS A 41 -10.06 2.59 6.11
CA LYS A 41 -9.92 1.57 7.15
C LYS A 41 -9.19 0.32 6.66
N TYR A 42 -9.32 -0.01 5.37
CA TYR A 42 -8.61 -1.14 4.77
C TYR A 42 -7.10 -0.89 4.62
N TYR A 43 -6.68 0.31 4.20
CA TYR A 43 -5.26 0.60 3.95
C TYR A 43 -4.44 0.92 5.21
N VAL A 44 -5.08 1.25 6.34
CA VAL A 44 -4.39 1.55 7.61
C VAL A 44 -4.27 0.35 8.56
N GLN A 45 -4.83 -0.81 8.19
CA GLN A 45 -4.66 -2.08 8.92
C GLN A 45 -3.22 -2.60 8.78
#